data_AF-A0A2M7AT44-F1
#
_entry.id   AF-A0A2M7AT44-F1
#
_cell.length_a   1.000
_cell.length_b   1.000
_cell.length_c   1.000
_cell.angle_alpha   90.00
_cell.angle_beta   90.00
_cell.angle_gamma   90.00
#
_symmetry.space_group_name_H-M   'P 1'
#
loop_
_entity.id
_entity.type
_entity.pdbx_description
1 polymer ?
#
loop_
_entity_poly.entity_id
_entity_poly.type
_entity_poly.pdbx_seq_one_letter_code
_entity_poly.pdbx_strand_id
1 'polypeptide(L)'
;MEISQYGKDSILIRGKKKAVWFNPRKGDIDVLTGEAKVIIFKNAESNFLGLNSKNGVVIWGPGEYEVVGIEVWGARIGEDGVMYVLQFEGIKVGWLSTMEMEITDKKKEKLSECDLLIVPGLGEIKDVWDKTKGLGESYLLITGLSADSQKELLDLADREDLIPLEKLIISSENLPEVTEVVLLTAK
;
A
#
# COMPACT_ATOMS: atom_id res chain seq x y z
N MET A 1 -7.92 -2.52 -11.90
CA MET A 1 -7.69 -1.71 -10.68
C MET A 1 -6.63 -0.66 -10.98
N GLU A 2 -6.78 0.55 -10.46
CA GLU A 2 -5.83 1.66 -10.63
C GLU A 2 -5.24 2.08 -9.28
N ILE A 3 -3.92 2.23 -9.21
CA ILE A 3 -3.18 2.65 -8.02
C ILE A 3 -2.49 3.98 -8.31
N SER A 4 -2.70 4.97 -7.45
CA SER A 4 -2.08 6.30 -7.53
C SER A 4 -1.47 6.69 -6.19
N GLN A 5 -0.34 7.40 -6.23
CA GLN A 5 0.30 7.96 -5.04
C GLN A 5 0.00 9.46 -4.90
N TYR A 6 -0.30 9.87 -3.68
CA TYR A 6 -0.48 11.26 -3.27
C TYR A 6 0.55 11.54 -2.17
N GLY A 7 1.35 12.59 -2.31
CA GLY A 7 2.44 12.85 -1.35
C GLY A 7 3.35 11.63 -1.10
N LYS A 8 3.80 11.45 0.15
CA LYS A 8 4.81 10.44 0.50
C LYS A 8 4.23 9.06 0.84
N ASP A 9 3.10 9.02 1.53
CA ASP A 9 2.58 7.82 2.20
C ASP A 9 1.07 7.64 2.00
N SER A 10 0.45 8.38 1.08
CA SER A 10 -0.97 8.27 0.74
C SER A 10 -1.12 7.53 -0.59
N ILE A 11 -1.84 6.41 -0.55
CA ILE A 11 -2.06 5.56 -1.72
C ILE A 11 -3.55 5.37 -1.93
N LEU A 12 -4.00 5.67 -3.13
CA LEU A 12 -5.37 5.50 -3.55
C LEU A 12 -5.47 4.38 -4.57
N ILE A 13 -6.29 3.39 -4.24
CA ILE A 13 -6.63 2.26 -5.09
C ILE A 13 -8.08 2.41 -5.54
N ARG A 14 -8.30 2.59 -6.85
CA ARG A 14 -9.62 2.67 -7.47
C ARG A 14 -9.98 1.36 -8.16
N GLY A 15 -11.16 0.85 -7.83
CA GLY A 15 -11.85 -0.20 -8.58
C GLY A 15 -12.92 0.39 -9.51
N LYS A 16 -13.85 -0.45 -9.96
CA LYS A 16 -14.94 -0.04 -10.87
C LYS A 16 -16.01 0.81 -10.18
N LYS A 17 -16.28 0.56 -8.89
CA LYS A 17 -17.37 1.21 -8.11
C LYS A 17 -16.98 1.58 -6.67
N LYS A 18 -15.76 1.24 -6.26
CA LYS A 18 -15.28 1.35 -4.89
C LYS A 18 -13.83 1.82 -4.93
N ALA A 19 -13.38 2.40 -3.83
CA ALA A 19 -11.98 2.74 -3.64
C ALA A 19 -11.50 2.41 -2.24
N VAL A 20 -10.21 2.11 -2.13
CA VAL A 20 -9.48 2.00 -0.86
C VAL A 20 -8.45 3.11 -0.84
N TRP A 21 -8.45 3.91 0.22
CA TRP A 21 -7.49 4.99 0.41
C TRP A 21 -6.67 4.77 1.67
N PHE A 22 -5.41 4.41 1.48
CA PHE A 22 -4.43 4.33 2.54
C PHE A 22 -3.90 5.72 2.87
N ASN A 23 -4.04 6.06 4.14
CA ASN A 23 -3.46 7.19 4.83
C ASN A 23 -3.63 8.52 4.06
N PRO A 24 -4.87 8.91 3.70
CA PRO A 24 -5.12 10.12 2.93
C PRO A 24 -4.62 11.37 3.66
N ARG A 25 -4.36 12.44 2.91
CA ARG A 25 -4.15 13.78 3.49
C ARG A 25 -5.49 14.48 3.64
N LYS A 26 -5.62 15.38 4.62
CA LYS A 26 -6.84 16.13 4.90
C LYS A 26 -7.41 16.88 3.68
N GLY A 27 -6.55 17.37 2.79
CA GLY A 27 -6.95 18.09 1.57
C GLY A 27 -7.38 17.20 0.40
N ASP A 28 -7.03 15.91 0.41
CA ASP A 28 -7.26 15.05 -0.76
C ASP A 28 -8.62 14.34 -0.71
N ILE A 29 -9.29 14.29 0.44
CA ILE A 29 -10.37 13.33 0.66
C ILE A 29 -11.63 13.54 -0.21
N ASP A 30 -11.81 14.78 -0.64
CA ASP A 30 -12.93 15.21 -1.49
C ASP A 30 -12.67 14.98 -2.99
N VAL A 31 -11.49 14.46 -3.36
CA VAL A 31 -11.12 14.13 -4.75
C VAL A 31 -12.00 13.02 -5.34
N LEU A 32 -12.61 12.19 -4.51
CA LEU A 32 -13.47 11.07 -4.94
C LEU A 32 -14.93 11.40 -4.66
N THR A 33 -15.74 11.50 -5.73
CA THR A 33 -17.19 11.71 -5.61
C THR A 33 -17.96 10.47 -6.05
N GLY A 34 -18.99 10.08 -5.29
CA GLY A 34 -19.89 8.96 -5.65
C GLY A 34 -19.33 7.54 -5.46
N GLU A 35 -18.05 7.37 -5.14
CA GLU A 35 -17.45 6.06 -4.86
C GLU A 35 -17.62 5.65 -3.40
N ALA A 36 -17.91 4.37 -3.14
CA ALA A 36 -17.82 3.81 -1.79
C ALA A 36 -16.35 3.71 -1.38
N LYS A 37 -15.97 4.36 -0.27
CA LYS A 37 -14.58 4.44 0.17
C LYS A 37 -14.34 3.61 1.44
N VAL A 38 -13.27 2.82 1.42
CA VAL A 38 -12.61 2.31 2.62
C VAL A 38 -11.40 3.18 2.85
N ILE A 39 -11.33 3.85 4.00
CA ILE A 39 -10.25 4.77 4.33
C ILE A 39 -9.45 4.15 5.46
N ILE A 40 -8.17 3.89 5.23
CA ILE A 40 -7.32 3.14 6.17
C ILE A 40 -6.22 4.07 6.66
N PHE A 41 -6.15 4.34 7.96
CA PHE A 41 -5.06 5.12 8.55
C PHE A 41 -3.97 4.22 9.14
N LYS A 42 -2.72 4.74 9.13
CA LYS A 42 -1.57 4.05 9.74
C LYS A 42 -1.74 3.78 11.23
N ASN A 43 -2.41 4.69 11.94
CA ASN A 43 -2.68 4.60 13.36
C ASN A 43 -3.85 5.53 13.75
N ALA A 44 -4.22 5.51 15.03
CA ALA A 44 -5.31 6.31 15.55
C ALA A 44 -5.02 7.82 15.51
N GLU A 45 -3.77 8.27 15.78
CA GLU A 45 -3.45 9.71 15.77
C GLU A 45 -3.56 10.31 14.36
N SER A 46 -3.36 9.51 13.32
CA SER A 46 -3.45 9.96 11.93
C SER A 46 -4.90 10.13 11.46
N ASN A 47 -5.88 9.54 12.16
CA ASN A 47 -7.28 9.62 11.79
C ASN A 47 -7.89 11.00 12.10
N PHE A 48 -7.84 11.89 11.13
CA PHE A 48 -8.49 13.22 11.22
C PHE A 48 -10.00 13.20 10.92
N LEU A 49 -10.56 12.07 10.50
CA LEU A 49 -12.00 11.93 10.19
C LEU A 49 -12.83 11.47 11.39
N GLY A 50 -12.19 10.84 12.37
CA GLY A 50 -12.87 10.20 13.49
C GLY A 50 -13.79 9.06 13.04
N LEU A 51 -14.85 8.80 13.81
CA LEU A 51 -15.84 7.74 13.57
C LEU A 51 -16.92 8.13 12.54
N ASN A 52 -17.17 9.43 12.32
CA ASN A 52 -18.27 9.94 11.49
C ASN A 52 -17.75 10.49 10.16
N SER A 53 -17.36 9.59 9.27
CA SER A 53 -16.97 9.95 7.91
C SER A 53 -18.19 9.86 6.97
N LYS A 54 -18.62 11.02 6.45
CA LYS A 54 -19.51 11.07 5.27
C LYS A 54 -18.85 10.50 4.00
N ASN A 55 -17.54 10.28 4.07
CA ASN A 55 -16.70 9.92 2.94
C ASN A 55 -16.53 8.41 2.78
N GLY A 56 -16.98 7.58 3.73
CA GLY A 56 -16.78 6.13 3.70
C GLY A 56 -16.49 5.54 5.08
N VAL A 57 -16.20 4.25 5.12
CA VAL A 57 -15.84 3.53 6.36
C VAL A 57 -14.36 3.77 6.65
N VAL A 58 -14.05 4.09 7.90
CA VAL A 58 -12.69 4.42 8.33
C VAL A 58 -12.15 3.29 9.22
N ILE A 59 -10.94 2.82 8.94
CA ILE A 59 -10.21 1.79 9.68
C ILE A 59 -8.89 2.40 10.15
N TRP A 60 -8.53 2.24 11.42
CA TRP A 60 -7.28 2.78 12.00
C TRP A 60 -6.65 1.85 13.04
N GLY A 61 -7.03 0.58 13.04
CA GLY A 61 -6.54 -0.40 14.00
C GLY A 61 -6.59 -1.83 13.47
N PRO A 62 -5.86 -2.75 14.13
CA PRO A 62 -5.82 -4.16 13.75
C PRO A 62 -7.20 -4.82 13.91
N GLY A 63 -7.45 -5.90 13.17
CA GLY A 63 -8.72 -6.62 13.18
C GLY A 63 -9.08 -7.19 11.82
N GLU A 64 -10.21 -7.90 11.76
CA GLU A 64 -10.79 -8.40 10.52
C GLU A 64 -12.05 -7.61 10.22
N TYR A 65 -12.16 -7.11 8.99
CA TYR A 65 -13.26 -6.27 8.56
C TYR A 65 -13.75 -6.73 7.19
N GLU A 66 -15.05 -6.62 6.97
CA GLU A 66 -15.63 -6.73 5.63
C GLU A 66 -16.39 -5.43 5.33
N VAL A 67 -15.89 -4.67 4.35
CA VAL A 67 -16.44 -3.36 4.02
C VAL A 67 -16.85 -3.32 2.57
N VAL A 68 -18.16 -3.32 2.33
CA VAL A 68 -18.74 -3.33 0.98
C VAL A 68 -18.14 -4.49 0.15
N GLY A 69 -18.00 -5.68 0.73
CA GLY A 69 -17.40 -6.86 0.06
C GLY A 69 -15.91 -6.73 -0.26
N ILE A 70 -15.18 -5.89 0.48
CA ILE A 70 -13.71 -5.89 0.54
C ILE A 70 -13.35 -6.51 1.88
N GLU A 71 -12.67 -7.64 1.83
CA GLU A 71 -12.12 -8.29 3.03
C GLU A 71 -10.82 -7.58 3.40
N VAL A 72 -10.67 -7.21 4.67
CA VAL A 72 -9.49 -6.52 5.21
C VAL A 72 -9.03 -7.24 6.47
N TRP A 73 -7.80 -7.73 6.45
CA TRP A 73 -7.12 -8.31 7.59
C TRP A 73 -6.00 -7.37 8.05
N GLY A 74 -6.09 -6.90 9.29
CA GLY A 74 -5.14 -5.96 9.90
C GLY A 74 -4.41 -6.56 11.09
N ALA A 75 -3.09 -6.41 11.14
CA ALA A 75 -2.26 -6.85 12.26
C ALA A 75 -1.26 -5.78 12.70
N ARG A 76 -0.99 -5.71 14.01
CA ARG A 76 0.02 -4.78 14.56
C ARG A 76 1.40 -5.09 14.00
N ILE A 77 2.16 -4.05 13.64
CA ILE A 77 3.57 -4.10 13.25
C ILE A 77 4.30 -2.90 13.85
N GLY A 78 5.39 -3.15 14.55
CA GLY A 78 6.10 -2.14 15.34
C GLY A 78 5.37 -1.83 16.65
N GLU A 79 5.70 -0.69 17.22
CA GLU A 79 5.04 -0.18 18.43
C GLU A 79 3.62 0.32 18.11
N ASP A 80 3.50 1.18 17.09
CA ASP A 80 2.24 1.87 16.73
C ASP A 80 1.75 1.62 15.30
N GLY A 81 2.45 0.78 14.53
CA GLY A 81 2.10 0.52 13.14
C GLY A 81 1.08 -0.61 12.96
N VAL A 82 0.47 -0.63 11.78
CA VAL A 82 -0.44 -1.67 11.33
C VAL A 82 -0.09 -2.07 9.90
N MET A 83 -0.10 -3.37 9.64
CA MET A 83 -0.14 -3.90 8.29
C MET A 83 -1.57 -4.32 7.96
N TYR A 84 -1.97 -4.13 6.70
CA TYR A 84 -3.25 -4.62 6.20
C TYR A 84 -3.02 -5.50 4.97
N VAL A 85 -3.78 -6.57 4.86
CA VAL A 85 -3.92 -7.38 3.65
C VAL A 85 -5.39 -7.34 3.26
N LEU A 86 -5.69 -6.98 2.03
CA LEU A 86 -7.07 -6.89 1.53
C LEU A 86 -7.28 -7.66 0.24
N GLN A 87 -8.47 -8.23 0.08
CA GLN A 87 -8.94 -8.79 -1.17
C GLN A 87 -9.84 -7.77 -1.87
N PHE A 88 -9.41 -7.25 -3.03
CA PHE A 88 -10.14 -6.24 -3.78
C PHE A 88 -10.18 -6.57 -5.27
N GLU A 89 -11.38 -6.72 -5.84
CA GLU A 89 -11.59 -7.03 -7.27
C GLU A 89 -10.69 -8.16 -7.83
N GLY A 90 -10.47 -9.23 -7.04
CA GLY A 90 -9.65 -10.37 -7.43
C GLY A 90 -8.14 -10.18 -7.25
N ILE A 91 -7.69 -9.04 -6.72
CA ILE A 91 -6.30 -8.75 -6.37
C ILE A 91 -6.15 -8.74 -4.84
N LYS A 92 -5.12 -9.40 -4.31
CA LYS A 92 -4.68 -9.27 -2.92
C LYS A 92 -3.66 -8.16 -2.79
N VAL A 93 -3.93 -7.18 -1.93
CA VAL A 93 -3.05 -6.03 -1.70
C VAL A 93 -2.56 -6.04 -0.25
N GLY A 94 -1.25 -6.09 -0.06
CA GLY A 94 -0.58 -5.86 1.21
C GLY A 94 -0.15 -4.41 1.33
N TRP A 95 -0.37 -3.80 2.50
CA TRP A 95 0.12 -2.47 2.82
C TRP A 95 0.72 -2.45 4.23
N LEU A 96 1.93 -1.92 4.35
CA LEU A 96 2.61 -1.74 5.64
C LEU A 96 2.65 -0.26 5.98
N SER A 97 2.38 0.09 7.24
CA SER A 97 2.52 1.47 7.69
C SER A 97 3.94 1.85 8.12
N THR A 98 4.80 0.86 8.37
CA THR A 98 6.19 1.05 8.84
C THR A 98 7.05 -0.17 8.47
N MET A 99 8.37 0.04 8.41
CA MET A 99 9.40 -0.98 8.20
C MET A 99 10.37 -1.11 9.40
N GLU A 100 10.07 -0.46 10.52
CA GLU A 100 10.97 -0.28 11.67
C GLU A 100 11.21 -1.55 12.52
N MET A 101 10.55 -2.68 12.21
CA MET A 101 10.74 -3.93 12.95
C MET A 101 10.85 -5.16 12.03
N GLU A 102 11.24 -6.29 12.62
CA GLU A 102 11.16 -7.59 11.96
C GLU A 102 9.72 -8.03 11.70
N ILE A 103 9.48 -8.52 10.49
CA ILE A 103 8.22 -9.12 10.08
C ILE A 103 8.25 -10.59 10.53
N THR A 104 7.37 -10.98 11.44
CA THR A 104 7.27 -12.37 11.92
C THR A 104 6.89 -13.32 10.78
N ASP A 105 7.24 -14.60 10.87
CA ASP A 105 6.97 -15.57 9.80
C ASP A 105 5.49 -15.64 9.38
N LYS A 106 4.56 -15.67 10.36
CA LYS A 106 3.11 -15.61 10.09
C LYS A 106 2.69 -14.39 9.24
N LYS A 107 3.37 -13.26 9.42
CA LYS A 107 3.10 -12.04 8.65
C LYS A 107 3.72 -12.14 7.26
N LYS A 108 4.94 -12.69 7.14
CA LYS A 108 5.57 -12.97 5.85
C LYS A 108 4.71 -13.92 5.00
N GLU A 109 4.17 -14.98 5.58
CA GLU A 109 3.22 -15.88 4.91
C GLU A 109 2.02 -15.11 4.35
N LYS A 110 1.42 -14.21 5.14
CA LYS A 110 0.30 -13.38 4.67
C LYS A 110 0.69 -12.40 3.56
N LEU A 111 1.88 -11.81 3.64
CA LEU A 111 2.41 -10.90 2.62
C LEU A 111 2.76 -11.65 1.32
N SER A 112 3.21 -12.91 1.41
CA SER A 112 3.52 -13.75 0.26
C SER A 112 2.33 -14.15 -0.59
N GLU A 113 1.12 -14.00 -0.05
CA GLU A 113 -0.12 -14.21 -0.79
C GLU A 113 -0.55 -12.96 -1.57
N CYS A 114 0.14 -11.82 -1.43
CA CYS A 114 -0.27 -10.55 -2.03
C CYS A 114 0.22 -10.45 -3.47
N ASP A 115 -0.67 -10.02 -4.37
CA ASP A 115 -0.29 -9.69 -5.76
C ASP A 115 0.41 -8.33 -5.82
N LEU A 116 0.03 -7.40 -4.94
CA LEU A 116 0.65 -6.09 -4.78
C LEU A 116 1.05 -5.87 -3.33
N LEU A 117 2.33 -5.64 -3.09
CA LEU A 117 2.86 -5.23 -1.80
C LEU A 117 3.25 -3.75 -1.83
N ILE A 118 2.71 -2.97 -0.90
CA ILE A 118 2.99 -1.55 -0.76
C ILE A 118 3.70 -1.33 0.58
N VAL A 119 4.91 -0.80 0.53
CA VAL A 119 5.73 -0.53 1.71
C VAL A 119 6.25 0.90 1.72
N PRO A 120 6.48 1.49 2.91
CA PRO A 120 7.07 2.81 3.01
C PRO A 120 8.59 2.72 2.85
N GLY A 121 9.16 3.57 2.01
CA GLY A 121 10.61 3.78 1.86
C GLY A 121 11.18 4.60 3.02
N LEU A 122 10.92 4.20 4.26
CA LEU A 122 11.45 4.82 5.48
C LEU A 122 12.73 4.11 5.92
N GLY A 123 13.79 4.88 6.19
CA GLY A 123 15.09 4.36 6.61
C GLY A 123 16.04 4.12 5.43
N GLU A 124 17.01 3.23 5.62
CA GLU A 124 17.95 2.81 4.57
C GLU A 124 17.23 1.94 3.53
N ILE A 125 17.35 2.28 2.25
CA ILE A 125 16.61 1.59 1.18
C ILE A 125 17.03 0.14 1.04
N LYS A 126 18.32 -0.13 1.24
CA LYS A 126 18.82 -1.49 1.30
C LYS A 126 18.10 -2.34 2.37
N ASP A 127 17.82 -1.80 3.54
CA ASP A 127 17.11 -2.52 4.60
C ASP A 127 15.65 -2.80 4.22
N VAL A 128 14.98 -1.81 3.59
CA VAL A 128 13.62 -2.00 3.07
C VAL A 128 13.62 -3.10 2.01
N TRP A 129 14.55 -3.02 1.05
CA TRP A 129 14.72 -4.01 -0.01
C TRP A 129 14.99 -5.41 0.52
N ASP A 130 15.92 -5.58 1.45
CA ASP A 130 16.28 -6.88 2.01
C ASP A 130 15.12 -7.52 2.79
N LYS A 131 14.22 -6.71 3.37
CA LYS A 131 13.02 -7.19 4.08
C LYS A 131 11.88 -7.58 3.14
N THR A 132 11.81 -7.00 1.94
CA THR A 132 10.68 -7.21 1.02
C THR A 132 11.00 -8.08 -0.17
N LYS A 133 12.26 -8.07 -0.65
CA LYS A 133 12.64 -8.84 -1.83
C LYS A 133 12.34 -10.32 -1.64
N GLY A 134 11.60 -10.90 -2.58
CA GLY A 134 11.26 -12.32 -2.56
C GLY A 134 10.24 -12.70 -1.49
N LEU A 135 9.44 -11.77 -0.98
CA LEU A 135 8.26 -12.15 -0.18
C LEU A 135 7.22 -12.88 -1.02
N GLY A 136 7.27 -12.81 -2.35
CA GLY A 136 6.44 -13.59 -3.27
C GLY A 136 5.37 -12.78 -4.00
N GLU A 137 5.44 -11.46 -3.88
CA GLU A 137 4.54 -10.52 -4.53
C GLU A 137 4.81 -10.38 -6.04
N SER A 138 3.75 -10.20 -6.83
CA SER A 138 3.90 -9.90 -8.26
C SER A 138 4.36 -8.46 -8.48
N TYR A 139 3.90 -7.52 -7.65
CA TYR A 139 4.29 -6.11 -7.68
C TYR A 139 4.77 -5.63 -6.31
N LEU A 140 5.91 -4.95 -6.28
CA LEU A 140 6.44 -4.27 -5.10
C LEU A 140 6.45 -2.75 -5.34
N LEU A 141 5.61 -2.02 -4.61
CA LEU A 141 5.55 -0.57 -4.62
C LEU A 141 6.17 0.00 -3.34
N ILE A 142 7.30 0.69 -3.48
CA ILE A 142 7.97 1.39 -2.37
C ILE A 142 7.66 2.89 -2.44
N THR A 143 6.96 3.41 -1.44
CA THR A 143 6.44 4.80 -1.44
C THR A 143 7.38 5.77 -0.73
N GLY A 144 7.23 7.06 -0.98
CA GLY A 144 7.90 8.10 -0.19
C GLY A 144 9.41 8.23 -0.40
N LEU A 145 9.96 7.61 -1.44
CA LEU A 145 11.39 7.63 -1.76
C LEU A 145 11.86 9.04 -2.15
N SER A 146 13.05 9.41 -1.65
CA SER A 146 13.82 10.54 -2.20
C SER A 146 14.42 10.20 -3.57
N ALA A 147 14.94 11.17 -4.31
CA ALA A 147 15.60 10.91 -5.59
C ALA A 147 16.82 9.97 -5.44
N ASP A 148 17.61 10.16 -4.39
CA ASP A 148 18.77 9.30 -4.08
C ASP A 148 18.32 7.88 -3.72
N SER A 149 17.28 7.78 -2.89
CA SER A 149 16.66 6.51 -2.50
C SER A 149 16.03 5.75 -3.68
N GLN A 150 15.46 6.47 -4.65
CA GLN A 150 14.96 5.87 -5.89
C GLN A 150 16.10 5.28 -6.68
N LYS A 151 17.18 6.04 -6.88
CA LYS A 151 18.36 5.56 -7.60
C LYS A 151 18.95 4.30 -6.93
N GLU A 152 19.12 4.33 -5.62
CA GLU A 152 19.61 3.17 -4.85
C GLU A 152 18.71 1.95 -5.03
N LEU A 153 17.38 2.12 -5.02
CA LEU A 153 16.44 1.03 -5.27
C LEU A 153 16.59 0.45 -6.67
N LEU A 154 16.75 1.30 -7.69
CA LEU A 154 16.90 0.85 -9.08
C LEU A 154 18.20 0.06 -9.27
N ASP A 155 19.29 0.50 -8.63
CA ASP A 155 20.57 -0.21 -8.63
C ASP A 155 20.44 -1.58 -7.93
N LEU A 156 19.75 -1.64 -6.78
CA LEU A 156 19.50 -2.89 -6.04
C LEU A 156 18.60 -3.88 -6.79
N ALA A 157 17.65 -3.36 -7.57
CA ALA A 157 16.71 -4.15 -8.35
C ALA A 157 17.25 -4.55 -9.73
N ASP A 158 18.42 -4.05 -10.15
CA ASP A 158 18.96 -4.19 -11.51
C ASP A 158 17.99 -3.65 -12.57
N ARG A 159 17.43 -2.45 -12.31
CA ARG A 159 16.37 -1.80 -13.11
C ARG A 159 16.64 -0.31 -13.36
N GLU A 160 17.85 0.04 -13.78
CA GLU A 160 18.24 1.44 -14.06
C GLU A 160 17.37 2.12 -15.15
N ASP A 161 16.67 1.35 -15.98
CA ASP A 161 15.81 1.83 -17.06
C ASP A 161 14.37 2.16 -16.60
N LEU A 162 14.03 1.88 -15.35
CA LEU A 162 12.67 2.04 -14.85
C LEU A 162 12.32 3.50 -14.59
N ILE A 163 11.27 3.97 -15.27
CA ILE A 163 10.77 5.35 -15.14
C ILE A 163 9.53 5.37 -14.23
N PRO A 164 9.43 6.31 -13.27
CA PRO A 164 8.23 6.46 -12.45
C PRO A 164 6.96 6.67 -13.29
N LEU A 165 5.88 5.99 -12.90
CA LEU A 165 4.58 6.07 -13.56
C LEU A 165 3.65 7.02 -12.79
N GLU A 166 2.74 7.71 -13.48
CA GLU A 166 1.71 8.50 -12.78
C GLU A 166 0.71 7.63 -12.00
N LYS A 167 0.53 6.39 -12.46
CA LYS A 167 -0.36 5.38 -11.89
C LYS A 167 0.02 3.98 -12.36
N LEU A 168 -0.28 2.99 -11.53
CA LEU A 168 -0.17 1.57 -11.87
C LEU A 168 -1.55 1.01 -12.17
N ILE A 169 -1.67 0.23 -13.24
CA ILE A 169 -2.91 -0.47 -13.60
C ILE A 169 -2.65 -1.97 -13.51
N ILE A 170 -3.43 -2.66 -12.68
CA ILE A 170 -3.32 -4.11 -12.47
C ILE A 170 -4.66 -4.82 -12.62
N SER A 171 -4.58 -6.08 -13.03
CA SER A 171 -5.69 -7.04 -13.10
C SER A 171 -5.16 -8.45 -12.88
N SER A 172 -5.98 -9.34 -12.34
CA SER A 172 -5.60 -10.74 -12.07
C SER A 172 -5.17 -11.50 -13.32
N GLU A 173 -5.60 -11.05 -14.50
CA GLU A 173 -5.28 -11.63 -15.80
C GLU A 173 -3.87 -11.26 -16.30
N ASN A 174 -3.25 -10.21 -15.75
CA ASN A 174 -2.00 -9.62 -16.26
C ASN A 174 -0.93 -9.47 -15.15
N LEU A 175 -0.91 -10.39 -14.19
CA LEU A 175 0.13 -10.38 -13.16
C LEU A 175 1.45 -10.90 -13.77
N PRO A 176 2.59 -10.25 -13.48
CA PRO A 176 3.89 -10.72 -13.96
C PRO A 176 4.28 -12.04 -13.27
N GLU A 177 5.07 -12.86 -13.97
CA GLU A 177 5.58 -14.13 -13.44
C GLU A 177 6.69 -13.92 -12.40
N VAL A 178 7.36 -12.77 -12.44
CA VAL A 178 8.43 -12.38 -11.52
C VAL A 178 8.05 -11.04 -10.89
N THR A 179 8.46 -10.82 -9.64
CA THR A 179 8.23 -9.55 -8.94
C THR A 179 8.72 -8.36 -9.75
N GLU A 180 7.81 -7.43 -10.04
CA GLU A 180 8.12 -6.14 -10.66
C GLU A 180 8.14 -5.05 -9.60
N VAL A 181 9.28 -4.36 -9.49
CA VAL A 181 9.38 -3.14 -8.69
C VAL A 181 8.66 -2.01 -9.44
N VAL A 182 7.82 -1.26 -8.73
CA VAL A 182 7.07 -0.14 -9.28
C VAL A 182 7.44 1.15 -8.58
N LEU A 183 7.70 2.19 -9.38
CA LEU A 183 7.84 3.56 -8.92
C LEU A 183 6.64 4.39 -9.38
N LEU A 184 6.04 5.15 -8.48
CA LEU A 184 4.97 6.10 -8.80
C LEU A 184 5.41 7.54 -8.60
N THR A 185 4.99 8.42 -9.48
CA THR A 185 5.06 9.86 -9.28
C THR A 185 3.96 10.30 -8.32
N ALA A 186 4.35 10.94 -7.22
CA ALA A 186 3.41 11.46 -6.24
C ALA A 186 2.68 12.71 -6.76
N LYS A 187 1.36 12.75 -6.57
CA LYS A 187 0.49 13.91 -6.81
C LYS A 187 0.43 14.86 -5.60
#